data_AF-A0A177LBY3-F1
#
_entry.id   AF-A0A177LBY3-F1
#
_cell.length_a   1.000
_cell.length_b   1.000
_cell.length_c   1.000
_cell.angle_alpha   90.00
_cell.angle_beta   90.00
_cell.angle_gamma   90.00
#
_symmetry.space_group_name_H-M   'P 1'
#
loop_
_entity.id
_entity.type
_entity.pdbx_description
1 polymer ?
#
loop_
_entity_poly.entity_id
_entity_poly.type
_entity_poly.pdbx_seq_one_letter_code
_entity_poly.pdbx_strand_id
1 'polypeptide(L)'
;METGHIAFLTHYWYDERFPHYRTVTKAGCIYVGRLVEWGYIYGLTPKWIDIGTSSRAHFDLLGEKQLFILKHERLDDHIRKFQLE
;
A
#
# COMPACT_ATOMS: atom_id res chain seq x y z
N MET A 1 5.57 21.81 -0.85
CA MET A 1 6.12 21.13 0.35
C MET A 1 5.35 19.82 0.48
N GLU A 2 5.98 18.68 0.21
CA GLU A 2 5.34 17.36 0.38
C GLU A 2 5.16 17.11 1.89
N THR A 3 3.91 17.02 2.35
CA THR A 3 3.53 17.07 3.79
C THR A 3 3.85 15.80 4.58
N GLY A 4 4.68 14.89 4.06
CA GLY A 4 5.04 13.66 4.74
C GLY A 4 3.85 12.76 5.09
N HIS A 5 2.74 12.87 4.35
CA HIS A 5 1.59 11.99 4.48
C HIS A 5 1.85 10.66 3.76
N ILE A 6 1.11 9.62 4.15
CA ILE A 6 1.10 8.37 3.41
C ILE A 6 0.23 8.57 2.17
N ALA A 7 0.82 8.34 1.01
CA ALA A 7 0.14 8.38 -0.27
C ALA A 7 -0.19 6.96 -0.70
N PHE A 8 -1.37 6.77 -1.30
CA PHE A 8 -1.85 5.48 -1.77
C PHE A 8 -2.01 5.48 -3.28
N LEU A 9 -1.49 4.45 -3.94
CA LEU A 9 -1.68 4.21 -5.37
C LEU A 9 -2.17 2.77 -5.54
N THR A 10 -3.31 2.58 -6.19
CA THR A 10 -3.81 1.24 -6.53
C THR A 10 -3.79 1.07 -8.04
N HIS A 11 -3.29 -0.06 -8.50
CA HIS A 11 -3.27 -0.42 -9.92
C HIS A 11 -3.42 -1.93 -10.10
N TYR A 12 -3.78 -2.34 -11.32
CA TYR A 12 -3.76 -3.76 -11.68
C TYR A 12 -2.33 -4.29 -11.67
N TRP A 13 -2.17 -5.47 -11.11
CA TRP A 13 -0.89 -6.14 -10.94
C TRP A 13 -1.10 -7.64 -11.02
N TYR A 14 -0.16 -8.34 -11.65
CA TYR A 14 -0.18 -9.78 -11.81
C TYR A 14 1.21 -10.33 -11.53
N ASP A 15 1.26 -11.38 -10.74
CA ASP A 15 2.46 -12.14 -10.43
C ASP A 15 2.06 -13.60 -10.26
N GLU A 16 2.77 -14.51 -10.92
CA GLU A 16 2.45 -15.93 -10.94
C GLU A 16 2.51 -16.56 -9.55
N ARG A 17 3.23 -15.95 -8.59
CA ARG A 17 3.26 -16.38 -7.18
C ARG A 17 1.97 -16.05 -6.44
N PHE A 18 1.18 -15.09 -6.96
CA PHE A 18 -0.06 -14.61 -6.35
C PHE A 18 -1.20 -14.56 -7.39
N PRO A 19 -1.56 -15.68 -8.04
CA PRO A 19 -2.46 -15.70 -9.18
C PRO A 19 -3.90 -15.26 -8.84
N HIS A 20 -4.25 -15.27 -7.54
CA HIS A 20 -5.55 -14.85 -7.03
C HIS A 20 -5.67 -13.34 -6.84
N TYR A 21 -4.55 -12.60 -6.80
CA TYR A 21 -4.55 -11.15 -6.62
C TYR A 21 -4.36 -10.44 -7.96
N ARG A 22 -5.28 -9.54 -8.28
CA ARG A 22 -5.30 -8.81 -9.56
C ARG A 22 -4.86 -7.35 -9.42
N THR A 23 -4.67 -6.89 -8.19
CA THR A 23 -4.31 -5.50 -7.89
C THR A 23 -3.33 -5.46 -6.75
N VAL A 24 -2.61 -4.34 -6.68
CA VAL A 24 -1.75 -3.99 -5.56
C VAL A 24 -2.03 -2.56 -5.17
N THR A 25 -2.04 -2.28 -3.86
CA THR A 25 -2.01 -0.92 -3.34
C THR A 25 -0.62 -0.63 -2.80
N LYS A 26 0.05 0.37 -3.38
CA LYS A 26 1.30 0.92 -2.89
C LYS A 26 1.00 2.02 -1.89
N ALA A 27 1.38 1.82 -0.63
CA ALA A 27 1.31 2.85 0.42
C ALA A 27 2.70 3.41 0.67
N GLY A 28 2.95 4.67 0.31
CA GLY A 28 4.30 5.23 0.28
C GLY A 28 4.43 6.57 0.98
N CYS A 29 5.65 6.89 1.42
CA CYS A 29 5.99 8.18 2.01
C CYS A 29 7.41 8.58 1.65
N ILE A 30 7.65 9.88 1.54
CA ILE A 30 9.00 10.43 1.36
C ILE A 30 9.86 10.31 2.62
N TYR A 31 9.22 10.18 3.79
CA TYR A 31 9.90 9.98 5.07
C TYR A 31 9.71 8.53 5.51
N VAL A 32 10.76 7.72 5.38
CA VAL A 32 10.73 6.28 5.73
C VAL A 32 10.32 6.06 7.18
N GLY A 33 10.75 6.91 8.12
CA GLY A 33 10.36 6.80 9.53
C GLY A 33 8.84 6.87 9.72
N ARG A 34 8.17 7.79 9.01
CA ARG A 34 6.70 7.93 9.02
C ARG A 34 6.01 6.72 8.39
N LEU A 35 6.59 6.18 7.33
CA LEU A 35 6.08 4.96 6.70
C LEU A 35 6.19 3.76 7.65
N VAL A 36 7.30 3.64 8.38
CA VAL A 36 7.49 2.60 9.41
C VAL A 36 6.46 2.73 10.53
N GLU A 37 6.30 3.92 11.08
CA GLU A 37 5.31 4.20 12.14
C GLU A 37 3.89 3.85 11.68
N TRP A 38 3.53 4.29 10.47
CA TRP A 38 2.25 3.94 9.86
C TRP A 38 2.10 2.43 9.64
N GLY A 39 3.15 1.75 9.19
CA GLY A 39 3.16 0.31 8.99
C GLY A 39 2.88 -0.48 10.27
N TYR A 40 3.41 -0.02 11.41
CA TYR A 40 3.18 -0.68 12.70
C TYR A 40 1.71 -0.69 13.14
N ILE A 41 0.93 0.34 12.77
CA ILE A 41 -0.52 0.40 13.05
C ILE A 41 -1.24 -0.81 12.44
N TYR A 42 -0.76 -1.31 11.29
CA TYR A 42 -1.36 -2.42 10.54
C TYR A 42 -0.61 -3.76 10.66
N GLY A 43 0.40 -3.81 11.54
CA GLY A 43 1.26 -4.98 11.73
C GLY A 43 2.19 -5.26 10.55
N LEU A 44 2.56 -4.24 9.78
CA LEU A 44 3.55 -4.34 8.70
C LEU A 44 4.96 -4.24 9.28
N THR A 45 5.90 -5.02 8.75
CA THR A 45 7.28 -5.00 9.20
C THR A 45 8.13 -4.08 8.30
N PRO A 46 9.04 -3.25 8.84
CA PRO A 46 9.90 -2.37 8.05
C PRO A 46 10.69 -3.06 6.93
N LYS A 47 11.05 -4.34 7.12
CA LYS A 47 11.73 -5.16 6.10
C LYS A 47 10.92 -5.39 4.82
N TRP A 48 9.61 -5.12 4.84
CA TRP A 48 8.71 -5.20 3.69
C TRP A 48 8.59 -3.88 2.94
N ILE A 49 9.26 -2.82 3.39
CA ILE A 49 9.32 -1.56 2.65
C ILE A 49 10.18 -1.81 1.41
N ASP A 50 9.58 -1.66 0.24
CA ASP A 50 10.31 -1.58 -1.02
C ASP A 50 10.86 -0.15 -1.15
N ILE A 51 12.18 -0.05 -1.19
CA ILE A 51 12.90 1.21 -1.37
C ILE A 51 13.24 1.42 -2.86
N GLY A 52 13.30 0.36 -3.67
CA GLY A 52 13.45 0.35 -5.13
C GLY A 52 14.46 1.33 -5.76
N THR A 53 14.45 1.41 -7.10
CA THR A 53 15.02 2.53 -7.88
C THR A 53 14.08 3.74 -7.92
N SER A 54 12.86 3.59 -7.42
CA SER A 54 11.86 4.65 -7.34
C SER A 54 12.17 5.53 -6.13
N SER A 55 12.07 6.85 -6.27
CA SER A 55 12.40 7.82 -5.22
C SER A 55 11.48 7.79 -3.99
N ARG A 56 10.56 6.82 -3.88
CA ARG A 56 9.55 6.75 -2.82
C ARG A 56 9.43 5.35 -2.26
N ALA A 57 9.90 5.21 -1.02
CA ALA A 57 9.72 4.01 -0.22
C ALA A 57 8.22 3.72 -0.02
N HIS A 58 7.82 2.46 -0.18
CA HIS A 58 6.42 2.05 -0.06
C HIS A 58 6.25 0.61 0.41
N PHE A 59 5.08 0.29 0.95
CA PHE A 59 4.60 -1.07 1.14
C PHE A 59 3.74 -1.50 -0.04
N ASP A 60 3.85 -2.77 -0.41
CA ASP A 60 2.91 -3.43 -1.31
C ASP A 60 1.85 -4.18 -0.51
N LEU A 61 0.60 -3.74 -0.66
CA LEU A 61 -0.55 -4.31 0.02
C LEU A 61 -1.35 -5.13 -0.99
N LEU A 62 -1.63 -6.39 -0.63
CA LEU A 62 -2.32 -7.37 -1.46
C LEU A 62 -3.46 -8.04 -0.69
N GLY A 63 -4.48 -8.51 -1.42
CA GLY A 63 -5.54 -9.38 -0.89
C GLY A 63 -6.32 -8.78 0.28
N GLU A 64 -6.59 -9.60 1.30
CA GLU A 64 -7.37 -9.17 2.47
C GLU A 64 -6.73 -7.99 3.21
N LYS A 65 -5.39 -7.96 3.30
CA LYS A 65 -4.66 -6.88 3.96
C LYS A 65 -4.81 -5.56 3.18
N GLN A 66 -4.83 -5.61 1.86
CA GLN A 66 -5.11 -4.46 1.00
C GLN A 66 -6.50 -3.87 1.31
N LEU A 67 -7.55 -4.70 1.27
CA LEU A 67 -8.92 -4.26 1.52
C LEU A 67 -9.09 -3.71 2.94
N PHE A 68 -8.55 -4.41 3.94
CA PHE A 68 -8.63 -3.99 5.34
C PHE A 68 -8.03 -2.59 5.55
N ILE A 69 -6.83 -2.35 5.03
CA ILE A 69 -6.15 -1.05 5.18
C ILE A 69 -6.90 0.04 4.42
N LEU A 70 -7.33 -0.21 3.17
CA LEU A 70 -8.08 0.78 2.39
C LEU A 70 -9.38 1.20 3.10
N LYS A 71 -10.09 0.27 3.76
CA LYS A 71 -11.28 0.59 4.57
C LYS A 71 -10.94 1.45 5.78
N HIS A 72 -9.88 1.10 6.50
CA HIS A 72 -9.46 1.84 7.69
C HIS A 72 -9.00 3.27 7.35
N GLU A 73 -8.34 3.44 6.20
CA GLU A 73 -7.90 4.74 5.66
C GLU A 73 -9.01 5.52 4.93
N ARG A 74 -10.24 4.98 4.85
CA ARG A 74 -11.40 5.59 4.17
C ARG A 74 -11.14 5.90 2.68
N LEU A 75 -10.48 4.98 1.99
CA LEU A 75 -10.15 5.07 0.56
C LEU A 75 -11.18 4.33 -0.30
N ASP A 76 -12.46 4.65 -0.11
CA ASP A 76 -13.59 3.98 -0.77
C ASP A 76 -13.51 4.04 -2.29
N ASP A 77 -12.92 5.11 -2.85
CA ASP A 77 -12.71 5.25 -4.29
C ASP A 77 -11.76 4.19 -4.85
N HIS A 78 -10.73 3.79 -4.10
CA HIS A 78 -9.84 2.70 -4.50
C HIS A 78 -10.58 1.37 -4.49
N ILE A 79 -11.35 1.11 -3.43
CA ILE A 79 -12.14 -0.13 -3.28
C ILE A 79 -13.14 -0.28 -4.41
N ARG A 80 -13.94 0.76 -4.67
CA ARG A 80 -14.98 0.73 -5.73
C ARG A 80 -14.39 0.65 -7.13
N LYS A 81 -13.36 1.45 -7.43
CA LYS A 81 -12.75 1.51 -8.77
C LYS A 81 -12.13 0.18 -9.17
N PHE A 82 -11.56 -0.55 -8.21
CA PHE A 82 -10.84 -1.79 -8.45
C PHE A 82 -11.62 -3.05 -8.05
N GLN A 83 -12.88 -2.91 -7.64
CA GLN A 83 -13.78 -4.03 -7.28
C GLN A 83 -13.13 -4.97 -6.26
N LEU A 84 -12.70 -4.39 -5.13
CA LEU A 84 -12.04 -5.14 -4.05
C LEU A 84 -13.04 -5.77 -3.05
N GLU A 85 -14.35 -5.61 -3.30
CA GLU A 85 -15.47 -6.21 -2.57
C GLU A 85 -16.47 -6.87 -3.53
#